data_AF-A0A1H4GSZ9-F1
#
_entry.id   AF-A0A1H4GSZ9-F1
#
_cell.length_a   1.000
_cell.length_b   1.000
_cell.length_c   1.000
_cell.angle_alpha   90.00
_cell.angle_beta   90.00
_cell.angle_gamma   90.00
#
_symmetry.space_group_name_H-M   'P 1'
#
loop_
_entity.id
_entity.type
_entity.pdbx_description
1 polymer ?
#
loop_
_entity_poly.entity_id
_entity_poly.type
_entity_poly.pdbx_seq_one_letter_code
_entity_poly.pdbx_strand_id
1 'polypeptide(L)' 'MTEAEEMDDLRARIAATFARREQLKQAMGAGSMPARQGFRELEAVDKALSALDSRFKQLWDAQ' A
#
# COMPACT_ATOMS: atom_id res chain seq x y z
N MET A 1 8.58 -18.42 9.48
CA MET A 1 8.84 -17.37 8.49
C MET A 1 10.19 -16.78 8.81
N THR A 2 11.13 -16.90 7.89
CA THR A 2 12.46 -16.31 7.94
C THR A 2 12.38 -14.82 7.57
N GLU A 3 13.43 -14.05 7.87
CA GLU A 3 13.49 -12.62 7.50
C GLU A 3 13.42 -12.41 5.98
N ALA A 4 13.98 -13.34 5.20
CA ALA A 4 13.88 -13.33 3.74
C ALA A 4 12.43 -13.53 3.26
N GLU A 5 11.71 -14.49 3.84
CA GLU A 5 10.28 -14.72 3.54
C GLU A 5 9.41 -13.53 3.99
N GLU A 6 9.73 -12.89 5.12
CA GLU A 6 9.04 -11.69 5.59
C GLU A 6 9.27 -10.50 4.65
N MET A 7 10.50 -10.30 4.16
CA MET A 7 10.79 -9.26 3.18
C MET A 7 10.04 -9.49 1.86
N ASP A 8 9.97 -10.74 1.37
CA ASP A 8 9.26 -11.04 0.12
C ASP A 8 7.74 -10.85 0.27
N ASP A 9 7.16 -11.23 1.42
CA ASP A 9 5.76 -10.90 1.76
C ASP A 9 5.53 -9.39 1.76
N LEU A 10 6.41 -8.63 2.41
CA LEU A 10 6.31 -7.17 2.46
C LEU A 10 6.41 -6.55 1.06
N ARG A 11 7.31 -7.00 0.20
CA ARG A 11 7.40 -6.54 -1.20
C ARG A 11 6.09 -6.80 -1.96
N ALA A 12 5.54 -8.01 -1.83
CA ALA A 12 4.28 -8.38 -2.49
C ALA A 12 3.11 -7.51 -1.99
N ARG A 13 3.04 -7.27 -0.68
CA ARG A 13 1.99 -6.44 -0.06
C ARG A 13 2.13 -4.96 -0.40
N ILE A 14 3.34 -4.44 -0.49
CA ILE A 14 3.62 -3.08 -0.96
C ILE A 14 3.12 -2.93 -2.40
N ALA A 15 3.50 -3.84 -3.29
CA ALA A 15 3.08 -3.81 -4.69
C ALA A 15 1.54 -3.88 -4.84
N ALA A 16 0.89 -4.79 -4.11
CA ALA A 16 -0.57 -4.92 -4.13
C ALA A 16 -1.27 -3.66 -3.58
N THR A 17 -0.74 -3.06 -2.51
CA THR A 17 -1.28 -1.83 -1.92
C THR A 17 -1.13 -0.65 -2.90
N PHE A 18 0.00 -0.57 -3.60
CA PHE A 18 0.21 0.44 -4.63
C PHE A 18 -0.75 0.28 -5.82
N ALA A 19 -0.97 -0.96 -6.29
CA ALA A 19 -1.94 -1.24 -7.34
C ALA A 19 -3.36 -0.82 -6.94
N ARG A 20 -3.77 -1.12 -5.70
CA ARG A 20 -5.06 -0.68 -5.15
C ARG A 20 -5.19 0.85 -5.10
N ARG A 21 -4.12 1.55 -4.74
CA ARG A 21 -4.07 3.02 -4.74
C ARG A 21 -4.36 3.58 -6.13
N GLU A 22 -3.70 3.04 -7.15
CA GLU A 22 -3.88 3.49 -8.53
C GLU A 22 -5.30 3.18 -9.05
N GLN A 23 -5.85 2.01 -8.70
CA GLN A 23 -7.25 1.68 -9.02
C GLN A 23 -8.24 2.67 -8.40
N LEU A 24 -8.04 3.08 -7.14
CA LEU A 24 -8.88 4.08 -6.49
C LEU A 24 -8.81 5.44 -7.20
N LYS A 25 -7.60 5.89 -7.57
CA LYS A 25 -7.44 7.13 -8.34
C LYS A 25 -8.16 7.06 -9.69
N GLN A 26 -8.05 5.94 -10.39
CA GLN A 26 -8.75 5.73 -11.66
C GLN A 26 -10.26 5.75 -11.47
N ALA A 27 -10.79 5.05 -10.46
CA ALA A 27 -12.23 5.01 -10.17
C ALA A 27 -12.79 6.40 -9.83
N MET A 28 -12.02 7.20 -9.08
CA MET A 28 -12.37 8.60 -8.79
C MET A 28 -12.32 9.47 -10.05
N GLY A 29 -11.28 9.34 -10.87
CA GLY A 29 -11.14 10.09 -12.13
C GLY A 29 -12.22 9.75 -13.17
N ALA A 30 -12.67 8.49 -13.19
CA ALA A 30 -13.76 8.02 -14.04
C ALA A 30 -15.15 8.34 -13.49
N GLY A 31 -15.26 8.95 -12.30
CA GLY A 31 -16.55 9.22 -11.64
C GLY A 31 -17.31 7.96 -11.19
N SER A 32 -16.66 6.79 -11.23
CA SER A 32 -17.24 5.51 -10.78
C SER A 32 -17.30 5.37 -9.25
N MET A 33 -16.68 6.31 -8.53
CA MET A 33 -16.67 6.38 -7.08
C MET A 33 -16.90 7.82 -6.61
N PRO A 34 -17.72 8.06 -5.57
CA PRO A 34 -17.87 9.39 -4.98
C PRO A 34 -16.53 9.91 -4.44
N ALA A 35 -16.17 11.16 -4.76
CA ALA A 35 -14.86 11.73 -4.43
C ALA A 35 -14.54 11.67 -2.91
N ARG A 36 -15.51 11.96 -2.05
CA ARG A 36 -15.34 11.90 -0.58
C ARG A 36 -15.02 10.49 -0.09
N GLN A 37 -15.68 9.48 -0.67
CA GLN A 37 -15.37 8.08 -0.37
C GLN A 37 -13.98 7.73 -0.87
N GLY A 38 -13.67 8.06 -2.12
CA GLY A 38 -12.37 7.76 -2.73
C GLY A 38 -11.19 8.41 -1.99
N PHE A 39 -11.31 9.66 -1.54
CA PHE A 39 -10.27 10.29 -0.73
C PHE A 39 -10.06 9.59 0.61
N ARG A 40 -11.14 9.15 1.27
CA ARG A 40 -11.03 8.40 2.53
C ARG A 40 -10.36 7.05 2.33
N GLU A 41 -10.70 6.34 1.25
CA GLU A 41 -10.07 5.05 0.92
C GLU A 41 -8.61 5.23 0.50
N LEU A 42 -8.28 6.28 -0.25
CA LEU A 42 -6.90 6.63 -0.60
C LEU A 42 -6.06 6.94 0.65
N GLU A 43 -6.58 7.72 1.60
CA GLU A 43 -5.86 8.00 2.84
C GLU A 43 -5.56 6.72 3.63
N ALA A 44 -6.51 5.79 3.69
CA ALA A 44 -6.32 4.51 4.36
C ALA A 44 -5.25 3.66 3.66
N VAL A 45 -5.26 3.62 2.32
CA VAL A 45 -4.26 2.91 1.52
C VAL A 45 -2.88 3.54 1.66
N ASP A 46 -2.77 4.87 1.67
CA ASP A 46 -1.51 5.59 1.84
C ASP A 46 -0.91 5.36 3.24
N LYS A 47 -1.75 5.33 4.29
CA LYS A 47 -1.32 4.94 5.65
C LYS A 47 -0.80 3.50 5.70
N ALA A 48 -1.51 2.56 5.06
CA ALA A 48 -1.10 1.16 5.00
C ALA A 48 0.25 1.00 4.26
N LEU A 49 0.42 1.71 3.14
CA LEU A 49 1.66 1.70 2.37
C LEU A 49 2.84 2.24 3.20
N SER A 50 2.65 3.36 3.90
CA SER A 50 3.68 3.94 4.78
C SER A 50 4.08 2.98 5.91
N ALA A 51 3.13 2.24 6.48
CA ALA A 51 3.41 1.27 7.53
C ALA A 51 4.20 0.07 6.99
N LEU A 52 3.83 -0.46 5.81
CA LEU A 52 4.55 -1.55 5.16
C LEU A 52 5.98 -1.14 4.77
N ASP A 53 6.15 0.05 4.20
CA ASP A 53 7.46 0.58 3.80
C ASP A 53 8.36 0.79 5.02
N SER A 54 7.80 1.28 6.13
CA SER A 54 8.52 1.43 7.40
C SER A 54 8.96 0.08 7.96
N ARG A 55 8.09 -0.93 7.93
CA ARG A 55 8.43 -2.29 8.38
C ARG A 55 9.51 -2.92 7.48
N PHE A 56 9.40 -2.73 6.18
CA PHE A 56 10.40 -3.19 5.21
C PHE A 56 11.77 -2.56 5.48
N LYS A 57 11.82 -1.24 5.70
CA LYS A 57 13.06 -0.53 6.06
C LYS A 57 13.65 -1.03 7.37
N GLN A 58 12.84 -1.28 8.39
CA GLN A 58 13.32 -1.83 9.66
C GLN A 58 14.02 -3.19 9.50
N LEU A 59 13.47 -4.08 8.67
CA LEU A 59 14.08 -5.39 8.40
C LEU A 59 15.30 -5.29 7.48
N TRP A 60 15.32 -4.29 6.60
CA TRP A 60 16.46 -4.00 5.75
C TRP A 60 17.65 -3.42 6.54
N ASP A 61 17.39 -2.46 7.44
CA ASP A 61 18.42 -1.83 8.28
C ASP A 61 18.95 -2.77 9.38
N ALA A 62 18.24 -3.86 9.67
CA ALA A 62 18.65 -4.88 10.64
C ALA A 62 19.58 -5.97 10.04
N GLN A 63 19.78 -5.97 8.72
CA GLN A 63 20.75 -6.83 8.02
C GLN A 63 22.14 -6.20 7.96
#